data_AF-A0A935L7V7-F1
#
_entry.id   AF-A0A935L7V7-F1
#
_cell.length_a   1.000
_cell.length_b   1.000
_cell.length_c   1.000
_cell.angle_alpha   90.00
_cell.angle_beta   90.00
_cell.angle_gamma   90.00
#
_symmetry.space_group_name_H-M   'P 1'
#
loop_
_entity.id
_entity.type
_entity.pdbx_description
1 polymer ?
#
loop_
_entity_poly.entity_id
_entity_poly.type
_entity_poly.pdbx_seq_one_letter_code
_entity_poly.pdbx_strand_id
1 'polypeptide(L)' 'MADDLRHRVVVIDRATKKIIWQYGVTDTPGHKPGYLFYPDGFDLDVFRDWRAPANAKP' A
#
# COMPACT_ATOMS: atom_id res chain seq x y z
N MET A 1 -2.90 -6.25 -0.97
CA MET A 1 -2.09 -7.46 -0.71
C MET A 1 -0.69 -7.01 -0.36
N ALA A 2 -0.09 -7.56 0.69
CA ALA A 2 1.35 -7.52 0.89
C ALA A 2 1.95 -8.68 0.08
N ASP A 3 2.88 -8.38 -0.83
CA ASP A 3 3.54 -9.35 -1.73
C ASP A 3 5.03 -9.37 -1.39
N ASP A 4 5.33 -10.03 -0.28
CA ASP A 4 6.56 -9.89 0.51
C ASP A 4 7.81 -10.22 -0.32
N LEU A 5 7.71 -11.33 -1.05
CA LEU A 5 8.76 -11.88 -1.91
C LEU A 5 9.03 -11.03 -3.16
N ARG A 6 8.12 -10.11 -3.48
CA ARG A 6 8.26 -9.17 -4.60
C ARG A 6 8.46 -7.74 -4.13
N HIS A 7 8.57 -7.53 -2.82
CA HIS A 7 8.88 -6.25 -2.17
C HIS A 7 7.92 -5.12 -2.55
N ARG A 8 6.62 -5.42 -2.51
CA ARG A 8 5.57 -4.46 -2.90
C ARG A 8 4.25 -4.69 -2.18
N VAL A 9 3.42 -3.65 -2.16
CA VAL A 9 2.00 -3.72 -1.84
C VAL A 9 1.20 -3.44 -3.11
N VAL A 10 0.21 -4.27 -3.40
CA VAL A 10 -0.64 -4.13 -4.60
C VAL A 10 -2.12 -4.10 -4.26
N VAL A 11 -2.87 -3.32 -5.03
CA VAL A 11 -4.33 -3.40 -5.10
C VAL A 11 -4.69 -4.18 -6.35
N ILE A 12 -5.51 -5.21 -6.19
CA ILE A 12 -5.93 -6.10 -7.26
C ILE A 12 -7.44 -5.94 -7.45
N ASP A 13 -7.86 -5.71 -8.69
CA ASP A 13 -9.27 -5.79 -9.05
C ASP A 13 -9.76 -7.23 -8.90
N ARG A 14 -10.83 -7.42 -8.12
CA ARG A 14 -11.29 -8.75 -7.73
C ARG A 14 -11.89 -9.55 -8.89
N ALA A 15 -12.48 -8.88 -9.89
CA ALA A 15 -13.14 -9.53 -11.01
C ALA A 15 -12.14 -9.97 -12.09
N THR A 16 -11.27 -9.04 -12.50
CA THR A 16 -10.32 -9.24 -13.60
C THR A 16 -8.97 -9.79 -13.16
N LYS A 17 -8.69 -9.81 -11.85
CA LYS A 17 -7.41 -10.20 -11.25
C LYS A 17 -6.22 -9.34 -11.68
N LYS A 18 -6.47 -8.16 -12.24
CA LYS A 18 -5.43 -7.21 -12.64
C LYS A 18 -4.93 -6.42 -11.43
N ILE A 19 -3.62 -6.19 -11.38
CA ILE A 19 -3.04 -5.19 -10.48
C ILE A 19 -3.44 -3.81 -11.01
N ILE A 20 -4.15 -3.02 -10.20
CA ILE A 20 -4.64 -1.69 -10.57
C ILE A 20 -3.89 -0.57 -9.86
N TRP A 21 -3.11 -0.89 -8.84
CA TRP A 21 -2.20 0.03 -8.17
C TRP A 21 -1.08 -0.74 -7.47
N GLN A 22 0.08 -0.12 -7.34
CA GLN A 22 1.26 -0.67 -6.66
C GLN A 22 2.04 0.42 -5.92
N TYR A 23 2.60 0.06 -4.77
CA TYR A 23 3.70 0.77 -4.12
C TYR A 23 4.84 -0.23 -3.82
N GLY A 24 6.09 0.21 -3.95
CA GLY A 24 7.24 -0.68 -4.06
C GLY A 24 7.64 -0.97 -5.51
N VAL A 25 8.89 -1.41 -5.69
CA VAL A 25 9.44 -1.79 -6.99
C VAL A 25 9.60 -3.30 -7.03
N THR A 26 8.98 -3.92 -8.03
CA THR A 26 8.97 -5.38 -8.19
C THR A 26 10.41 -5.93 -8.20
N ASP A 27 10.66 -6.94 -7.37
CA ASP A 27 11.96 -7.62 -7.21
C ASP A 27 13.12 -6.74 -6.77
N THR A 28 12.84 -5.52 -6.31
CA THR A 28 13.90 -4.59 -5.91
C THR A 28 13.69 -4.19 -4.45
N PRO A 29 14.37 -4.87 -3.51
CA PRO A 29 14.29 -4.53 -2.10
C PRO A 29 14.90 -3.16 -1.82
N GLY A 30 14.38 -2.43 -0.84
CA GLY A 30 15.03 -1.20 -0.38
C GLY A 30 14.26 -0.41 0.67
N HIS A 31 14.94 0.60 1.23
CA HIS A 31 14.41 1.49 2.28
C HIS A 31 14.29 2.96 1.84
N LYS A 32 14.62 3.27 0.59
CA LYS A 32 14.42 4.62 0.01
C LYS A 32 12.92 4.86 -0.24
N PRO A 33 12.45 6.12 -0.27
CA PRO A 33 11.07 6.42 -0.65
C PRO A 33 10.66 5.70 -1.95
N GLY A 34 9.49 5.07 -1.95
CA GLY A 34 8.98 4.27 -3.07
C GLY A 34 9.46 2.80 -3.11
N TYR A 35 10.42 2.40 -2.28
CA TYR A 35 10.86 1.00 -2.14
C TYR A 35 10.30 0.38 -0.86
N LEU A 36 10.17 -0.94 -0.87
CA LEU A 36 9.86 -1.73 0.31
C LEU A 36 10.89 -2.85 0.47
N PHE A 37 10.99 -3.39 1.66
CA PHE A 37 11.80 -4.56 1.94
C PHE A 37 11.00 -5.54 2.79
N TYR A 38 10.54 -6.61 2.15
CA TYR A 38 9.74 -7.67 2.77
C TYR A 38 8.56 -7.14 3.62
N PRO A 39 7.58 -6.44 3.00
CA PRO A 39 6.44 -5.93 3.75
C PRO A 39 5.56 -7.08 4.23
N ASP A 40 5.51 -7.36 5.54
CA ASP A 40 4.77 -8.49 6.12
C ASP A 40 3.26 -8.18 6.35
N GLY A 41 2.90 -6.90 6.50
CA GLY A 41 1.52 -6.48 6.75
C GLY A 41 1.30 -4.98 6.60
N PHE A 42 0.02 -4.56 6.58
CA PHE A 42 -0.38 -3.17 6.60
C PHE A 42 -1.77 -3.02 7.25
N ASP A 43 -1.97 -1.88 7.91
CA ASP A 43 -3.28 -1.50 8.44
C ASP A 43 -4.03 -0.62 7.43
N LEU A 44 -5.35 -0.81 7.36
CA LEU A 44 -6.22 0.02 6.54
C LEU A 44 -7.16 0.82 7.43
N ASP A 45 -6.94 2.13 7.49
CA ASP A 45 -7.84 3.06 8.16
C ASP A 45 -8.97 3.48 7.21
N VAL A 46 -10.15 2.90 7.43
CA VAL A 46 -11.38 3.21 6.67
C VAL A 46 -12.33 4.14 7.42
N PHE A 47 -11.99 4.53 8.65
CA PHE A 47 -12.88 5.29 9.53
C PHE A 47 -12.51 6.77 9.58
N ARG A 48 -11.26 7.11 9.23
CA ARG A 48 -10.83 8.50 9.13
C ARG A 48 -11.24 9.12 7.80
N ASP A 49 -12.02 10.21 7.88
CA ASP A 49 -12.21 11.09 6.73
C ASP A 49 -10.94 11.91 6.49
N TRP A 50 -10.10 11.41 5.59
CA TRP A 50 -8.83 12.08 5.25
C TRP A 50 -9.02 13.38 4.45
N ARG A 51 -10.24 13.68 3.98
CA ARG A 51 -10.55 14.94 3.29
C ARG A 51 -10.86 16.07 4.26
N ALA A 52 -11.19 15.74 5.52
CA ALA A 52 -11.37 16.75 6.54
C ALA A 52 -10.02 17.44 6.82
N PRO A 53 -9.99 18.77 7.00
CA PRO A 53 -8.77 19.46 7.37
C PRO A 53 -8.23 18.91 8.70
N ALA A 54 -6.91 18.72 8.78
CA ALA A 54 -6.23 18.08 9.91
C ALA A 54 -6.50 18.72 11.30
N ASN A 55 -7.12 19.90 11.33
CA ASN A 55 -7.46 20.66 12.55
C ASN A 55 -8.95 20.60 12.91
N ALA A 56 -9.76 19.76 12.26
CA ALA A 56 -11.13 19.52 12.71
C ALA A 56 -11.09 18.78 14.06
N LYS A 57 -11.14 19.56 15.15
CA LYS A 57 -11.30 19.03 16.51
C LYS A 57 -12.69 18.37 16.61
N PRO A 58 -12.84 17.23 17.32
CA PRO A 58 -14.15 16.63 17.56
C PRO A 58 -15.15 17.63 18.18
#